data_AF-A0A948S9S8-F1
#
_entry.id   AF-A0A948S9S8-F1
#
_cell.length_a   1.000
_cell.length_b   1.000
_cell.length_c   1.000
_cell.angle_alpha   90.00
_cell.angle_beta   90.00
_cell.angle_gamma   90.00
#
_symmetry.space_group_name_H-M   'P 1'
#
loop_
_entity.id
_entity.type
_entity.pdbx_description
1 polymer ?
#
loop_
_entity_poly.entity_id
_entity_poly.type
_entity_poly.pdbx_seq_one_letter_code
_entity_poly.pdbx_strand_id
1 'polypeptide(L)'
;MARRDRRRKAAPRVRRLNASFAASPDAFTVPVRWVKAIVGIFLLPPCYILTAAFFSALFRAADQDFHRTAEFLFFAAGSAIWLFVFFVLPRPLWIYVFGHELTHALAVRLAGGQVLDFNVSREGGHVVTDKINTWIALAPYFIPIYSVIVIALYGLGSVFYDLEPYRPLLYVLLGFTWTFHATFTLSMIPKGQTDLAYGGHFFSLLVIYLMNLLVLSFMLLLALPQQGGFRKFARDILLFSADFAVGAKHVFDLLVRAAGY
;
A
#
# COMPACT_ATOMS: atom_id res chain seq x y z
N MET A 1 -30.21 -55.46 -15.98
CA MET A 1 -29.44 -54.24 -16.30
C MET A 1 -29.63 -53.23 -15.17
N ALA A 2 -28.68 -53.15 -14.24
CA ALA A 2 -28.80 -52.37 -13.02
C ALA A 2 -28.35 -50.90 -13.24
N ARG A 3 -29.22 -49.94 -12.88
CA ARG A 3 -28.91 -48.50 -12.86
C ARG A 3 -27.95 -48.20 -11.70
N ARG A 4 -26.80 -47.62 -12.01
CA ARG A 4 -25.76 -47.20 -11.05
C ARG A 4 -26.09 -45.80 -10.54
N ASP A 5 -26.62 -45.70 -9.32
CA ASP A 5 -26.83 -44.42 -8.64
C ASP A 5 -25.49 -43.79 -8.27
N ARG A 6 -25.15 -42.67 -8.91
CA ARG A 6 -24.01 -41.83 -8.53
C ARG A 6 -24.40 -41.02 -7.28
N ARG A 7 -24.04 -41.52 -6.09
CA ARG A 7 -24.02 -40.73 -4.85
C ARG A 7 -23.16 -39.48 -5.06
N ARG A 8 -23.81 -38.31 -5.18
CA ARG A 8 -23.15 -37.00 -5.04
C ARG A 8 -22.59 -36.91 -3.62
N LYS A 9 -21.26 -36.87 -3.49
CA LYS A 9 -20.59 -36.53 -2.22
C LYS A 9 -20.95 -35.08 -1.89
N ALA A 10 -21.60 -34.87 -0.75
CA ALA A 10 -21.89 -33.54 -0.22
C ALA A 10 -20.57 -32.79 0.05
N ALA A 11 -20.49 -31.54 -0.41
CA ALA A 11 -19.35 -30.67 -0.12
C ALA A 11 -19.25 -30.39 1.39
N PRO A 12 -18.04 -30.16 1.94
CA PRO A 12 -17.88 -29.85 3.35
C PRO A 12 -18.57 -28.52 3.66
N ARG A 13 -19.41 -28.52 4.68
CA ARG A 13 -20.10 -27.32 5.18
C ARG A 13 -19.04 -26.37 5.75
N VAL A 14 -18.67 -25.34 5.00
CA VAL A 14 -17.78 -24.26 5.48
C VAL A 14 -18.44 -23.66 6.72
N ARG A 15 -17.85 -23.92 7.88
CA ARG A 15 -18.27 -23.32 9.14
C ARG A 15 -17.93 -21.84 9.04
N ARG A 16 -18.91 -21.00 8.72
CA ARG A 16 -18.79 -19.56 8.94
C ARG A 16 -18.39 -19.40 10.40
N LEU A 17 -17.18 -18.94 10.65
CA LEU A 17 -16.77 -18.45 11.97
C LEU A 17 -17.54 -17.15 12.20
N ASN A 18 -18.83 -17.28 12.50
CA ASN A 18 -19.50 -16.28 13.30
C ASN A 18 -18.85 -16.43 14.66
N ALA A 19 -17.79 -15.67 14.90
CA ALA A 19 -17.32 -15.39 16.24
C ALA A 19 -18.38 -14.52 16.93
N SER A 20 -19.55 -15.11 17.19
CA SER A 20 -20.39 -14.66 18.28
C SER A 20 -19.66 -15.08 19.54
N PHE A 21 -18.72 -14.23 19.97
CA PHE A 21 -18.33 -14.20 21.37
C PHE A 21 -19.65 -14.07 22.14
N ALA A 22 -20.02 -15.12 22.89
CA ALA A 22 -20.98 -14.98 23.96
C ALA A 22 -20.35 -14.01 24.96
N ALA A 23 -20.54 -12.72 24.73
CA ALA A 23 -20.05 -11.66 25.59
C ALA A 23 -20.83 -11.79 26.91
N SER A 24 -20.10 -11.94 28.02
CA SER A 24 -20.67 -11.67 29.33
C SER A 24 -21.26 -10.25 29.32
N PRO A 25 -22.50 -10.05 29.79
CA PRO A 25 -23.20 -8.76 29.68
C PRO A 25 -22.50 -7.59 30.38
N ASP A 26 -21.51 -7.86 31.26
CA ASP A 26 -20.85 -6.86 32.11
C ASP A 26 -19.39 -6.56 31.75
N ALA A 27 -18.86 -7.08 30.64
CA ALA A 27 -17.51 -6.72 30.21
C ALA A 27 -17.53 -5.41 29.41
N PHE A 28 -16.95 -4.33 29.96
CA PHE A 28 -16.66 -3.12 29.19
C PHE A 28 -15.67 -3.45 28.07
N THR A 29 -16.17 -3.81 26.88
CA THR A 29 -15.32 -4.09 25.73
C THR A 29 -15.11 -2.81 24.92
N VAL A 30 -13.89 -2.29 24.90
CA VAL A 30 -13.52 -1.17 24.03
C VAL A 30 -13.58 -1.65 22.57
N PRO A 31 -14.38 -1.02 21.68
CA PRO A 31 -14.44 -1.48 20.30
C PRO A 31 -13.10 -1.22 19.59
N VAL A 32 -12.59 -2.22 18.85
CA VAL A 32 -11.28 -2.19 18.16
C VAL A 32 -11.07 -0.93 17.31
N ARG A 33 -12.13 -0.40 16.69
CA ARG A 33 -12.09 0.85 15.91
C ARG A 33 -11.61 2.06 16.71
N TRP A 34 -11.92 2.16 18.00
CA TRP A 34 -11.48 3.27 18.85
C TRP A 34 -10.00 3.16 19.16
N VAL A 35 -9.53 1.94 19.48
CA VAL A 35 -8.10 1.66 19.66
C VAL A 35 -7.34 2.02 18.37
N LYS A 36 -7.82 1.56 17.21
CA LYS A 36 -7.20 1.89 15.92
C LYS A 36 -7.26 3.39 15.59
N ALA A 37 -8.30 4.11 15.98
CA ALA A 37 -8.35 5.56 15.82
C ALA A 37 -7.27 6.27 16.64
N ILE A 38 -7.06 5.86 17.90
CA ILE A 38 -5.96 6.37 18.74
C ILE A 38 -4.62 6.05 18.10
N VAL A 39 -4.41 4.81 17.65
CA VAL A 39 -3.19 4.44 16.89
C VAL A 39 -3.03 5.35 15.66
N GLY A 40 -4.11 5.65 14.95
CA GLY A 40 -4.13 6.59 13.83
C GLY A 40 -3.60 7.98 14.23
N ILE A 41 -3.98 8.51 15.39
CA ILE A 41 -3.43 9.79 15.88
C ILE A 41 -1.91 9.72 16.01
N PHE A 42 -1.38 8.61 16.56
CA PHE A 42 0.06 8.39 16.65
C PHE A 42 0.76 8.12 15.31
N LEU A 43 0.02 7.85 14.23
CA LEU A 43 0.58 7.77 12.87
C LEU A 43 0.73 9.14 12.21
N LEU A 44 0.08 10.20 12.71
CA LEU A 44 0.22 11.55 12.14
C LEU A 44 1.66 12.08 12.17
N PRO A 45 2.43 11.96 13.27
CA PRO A 45 3.82 12.42 13.27
C PRO A 45 4.71 11.65 12.30
N PRO A 46 4.72 10.30 12.24
CA PRO A 46 5.45 9.57 11.20
C PRO A 46 5.06 9.97 9.78
N CYS A 47 3.77 10.20 9.51
CA CYS A 47 3.32 10.72 8.22
C CYS A 47 3.98 12.06 7.92
N TYR A 48 3.85 13.05 8.83
CA TYR A 48 4.46 14.37 8.67
C TYR A 48 5.98 14.31 8.45
N ILE A 49 6.70 13.56 9.29
CA ILE A 49 8.17 13.43 9.23
C ILE A 49 8.60 12.82 7.90
N LEU A 50 7.92 11.75 7.46
CA LEU A 50 8.25 11.10 6.20
C LEU A 50 7.93 12.01 5.01
N THR A 51 6.84 12.77 5.05
CA THR A 51 6.49 13.76 4.02
C THR A 51 7.55 14.83 3.91
N ALA A 52 7.97 15.40 5.04
CA ALA A 52 9.03 16.41 5.09
C ALA A 52 10.35 15.86 4.55
N ALA A 53 10.76 14.65 4.96
CA ALA A 53 11.96 13.99 4.47
C ALA A 53 11.90 13.69 2.97
N PHE A 54 10.76 13.20 2.47
CA PHE A 54 10.53 12.95 1.05
C PHE A 54 10.69 14.22 0.22
N PHE A 55 10.00 15.31 0.58
CA PHE A 55 10.10 16.57 -0.14
C PHE A 55 11.48 17.21 -0.02
N SER A 56 12.15 17.10 1.13
CA SER A 56 13.54 17.56 1.27
C SER A 56 14.48 16.81 0.32
N ALA A 57 14.34 15.48 0.22
CA ALA A 57 15.12 14.69 -0.72
C ALA A 57 14.78 15.01 -2.18
N LEU A 58 13.50 15.15 -2.50
CA LEU A 58 13.02 15.45 -3.85
C LEU A 58 13.49 16.84 -4.33
N PHE A 59 13.38 17.88 -3.49
CA PHE A 59 13.82 19.23 -3.87
C PHE A 59 15.32 19.30 -4.04
N ARG A 60 16.10 18.70 -3.13
CA ARG A 60 17.55 18.61 -3.33
C ARG A 60 17.92 17.85 -4.61
N ALA A 61 17.19 16.79 -4.94
CA ALA A 61 17.38 16.09 -6.20
C ALA A 61 17.07 16.99 -7.40
N ALA A 62 15.93 17.70 -7.34
CA ALA A 62 15.50 18.61 -8.39
C ALA A 62 16.49 19.75 -8.64
N ASP A 63 17.07 20.32 -7.58
CA ASP A 63 18.14 21.34 -7.64
C ASP A 63 19.43 20.81 -8.30
N GLN A 64 19.59 19.49 -8.34
CA GLN A 64 20.72 18.78 -8.94
C GLN A 64 20.33 18.16 -10.28
N ASP A 65 19.40 18.79 -11.00
CA ASP A 65 18.94 18.40 -12.33
C ASP A 65 18.34 16.98 -12.41
N PHE A 66 17.84 16.41 -11.30
CA PHE A 66 17.19 15.09 -11.30
C PHE A 66 16.07 14.98 -12.33
N HIS A 67 15.31 16.06 -12.55
CA HIS A 67 14.23 16.14 -13.53
C HIS A 67 14.69 15.94 -14.98
N ARG A 68 16.01 16.01 -15.26
CA ARG A 68 16.62 15.78 -16.58
C ARG A 68 17.23 14.39 -16.73
N THR A 69 17.25 13.60 -15.66
CA THR A 69 17.80 12.23 -15.68
C THR A 69 16.93 11.31 -16.53
N ALA A 70 17.55 10.30 -17.16
CA ALA A 70 16.82 9.31 -17.94
C ALA A 70 15.82 8.56 -17.04
N GLU A 71 16.24 8.19 -15.83
CA GLU A 71 15.44 7.58 -14.77
C GLU A 71 14.10 8.30 -14.59
N PHE A 72 14.18 9.61 -14.32
CA PHE A 72 13.01 10.45 -14.09
C PHE A 72 12.15 10.59 -15.35
N LEU A 73 12.77 10.86 -16.50
CA LEU A 73 12.05 11.11 -17.75
C LEU A 73 11.30 9.86 -18.24
N PHE A 74 11.92 8.69 -18.19
CA PHE A 74 11.28 7.44 -18.59
C PHE A 74 10.19 7.02 -17.61
N PHE A 75 10.41 7.20 -16.30
CA PHE A 75 9.34 7.00 -15.30
C PHE A 75 8.16 7.95 -15.56
N ALA A 76 8.43 9.25 -15.74
CA ALA A 76 7.40 10.24 -16.02
C ALA A 76 6.64 9.94 -17.33
N ALA A 77 7.33 9.47 -18.36
CA ALA A 77 6.70 9.03 -19.61
C ALA A 77 5.74 7.86 -19.38
N GLY A 78 6.16 6.84 -18.63
CA GLY A 78 5.30 5.72 -18.23
C GLY A 78 4.06 6.16 -17.45
N SER A 79 4.27 7.06 -16.47
CA SER A 79 3.19 7.67 -15.70
C SER A 79 2.23 8.46 -16.59
N ALA A 80 2.74 9.26 -17.52
CA ALA A 80 1.92 10.04 -18.45
C ALA A 80 1.10 9.15 -19.38
N ILE A 81 1.69 8.06 -19.91
CA ILE A 81 0.99 7.07 -20.72
C ILE A 81 -0.16 6.46 -19.92
N TRP A 82 0.08 6.05 -18.67
CA TRP A 82 -0.99 5.50 -17.85
C TRP A 82 -2.09 6.53 -17.54
N LEU A 83 -1.73 7.76 -17.18
CA LEU A 83 -2.73 8.82 -16.91
C LEU A 83 -3.60 9.07 -18.14
N PHE A 84 -3.00 9.08 -19.33
CA PHE A 84 -3.74 9.15 -20.58
C PHE A 84 -4.73 7.97 -20.70
N VAL A 85 -4.27 6.73 -20.50
CA VAL A 85 -5.16 5.55 -20.50
C VAL A 85 -6.29 5.67 -19.47
N PHE A 86 -5.99 6.11 -18.25
CA PHE A 86 -6.95 6.17 -17.14
C PHE A 86 -8.06 7.21 -17.34
N PHE A 87 -7.72 8.37 -17.92
CA PHE A 87 -8.65 9.47 -18.12
C PHE A 87 -9.32 9.49 -19.49
N VAL A 88 -8.68 8.93 -20.52
CA VAL A 88 -9.17 9.01 -21.91
C VAL A 88 -9.78 7.68 -22.39
N LEU A 89 -9.23 6.54 -21.97
CA LEU A 89 -9.69 5.22 -22.43
C LEU A 89 -10.59 4.52 -21.39
N PRO A 90 -11.33 3.47 -21.79
CA PRO A 90 -12.07 2.64 -20.85
C PRO A 90 -11.14 2.03 -19.79
N ARG A 91 -11.47 2.23 -18.51
CA ARG A 91 -10.63 1.79 -17.39
C ARG A 91 -10.53 0.26 -17.36
N PRO A 92 -9.32 -0.33 -17.29
CA PRO A 92 -9.15 -1.78 -17.24
C PRO A 92 -9.43 -2.34 -15.83
N LEU A 93 -10.69 -2.24 -15.39
CA LEU A 93 -11.11 -2.61 -14.03
C LEU A 93 -10.79 -4.06 -13.67
N TRP A 94 -10.90 -4.99 -14.61
CA TRP A 94 -10.63 -6.41 -14.34
C TRP A 94 -9.16 -6.67 -13.99
N ILE A 95 -8.21 -5.92 -14.59
CA ILE A 95 -6.78 -5.99 -14.24
C ILE A 95 -6.61 -5.50 -12.80
N TYR A 96 -7.22 -4.36 -12.47
CA TYR A 96 -7.18 -3.84 -11.11
C TYR A 96 -7.72 -4.85 -10.09
N VAL A 97 -8.91 -5.40 -10.33
CA VAL A 97 -9.55 -6.37 -9.42
C VAL A 97 -8.68 -7.62 -9.28
N PHE A 98 -8.11 -8.13 -10.37
CA PHE A 98 -7.19 -9.26 -10.31
C PHE A 98 -5.99 -8.96 -9.42
N GLY A 99 -5.32 -7.83 -9.64
CA GLY A 99 -4.19 -7.40 -8.81
C GLY A 99 -4.56 -7.21 -7.34
N HIS A 100 -5.77 -6.70 -7.08
CA HIS A 100 -6.31 -6.51 -5.74
C HIS A 100 -6.45 -7.83 -4.98
N GLU A 101 -7.18 -8.78 -5.55
CA GLU A 101 -7.40 -10.10 -4.95
C GLU A 101 -6.08 -10.89 -4.86
N LEU A 102 -5.22 -10.82 -5.89
CA LEU A 102 -3.92 -11.49 -5.88
C LEU A 102 -3.06 -10.99 -4.71
N THR A 103 -3.10 -9.69 -4.44
CA THR A 103 -2.33 -9.10 -3.34
C THR A 103 -2.85 -9.58 -1.98
N HIS A 104 -4.16 -9.68 -1.79
CA HIS A 104 -4.76 -10.31 -0.61
C HIS A 104 -4.28 -11.75 -0.44
N ALA A 105 -4.40 -12.56 -1.49
CA ALA A 105 -4.00 -13.97 -1.47
C ALA A 105 -2.52 -14.17 -1.11
N LEU A 106 -1.64 -13.33 -1.67
CA LEU A 106 -0.21 -13.36 -1.36
C LEU A 106 0.06 -12.91 0.09
N ALA A 107 -0.58 -11.83 0.55
CA ALA A 107 -0.43 -11.35 1.93
C ALA A 107 -0.87 -12.40 2.97
N VAL A 108 -1.96 -13.13 2.69
CA VAL A 108 -2.42 -14.25 3.53
C VAL A 108 -1.37 -15.34 3.61
N ARG A 109 -0.80 -15.75 2.47
CA ARG A 109 0.24 -16.78 2.43
C ARG A 109 1.50 -16.34 3.17
N LEU A 110 1.94 -15.10 2.99
CA LEU A 110 3.09 -14.53 3.72
C LEU A 110 2.82 -14.46 5.23
N ALA A 111 1.57 -14.24 5.64
CA ALA A 111 1.16 -14.28 7.04
C ALA A 111 0.95 -15.73 7.56
N GLY A 112 1.29 -16.76 6.79
CA GLY A 112 1.11 -18.17 7.16
C GLY A 112 -0.35 -18.60 7.29
N GLY A 113 -1.25 -18.00 6.51
CA GLY A 113 -2.64 -18.43 6.34
C GLY A 113 -2.85 -19.23 5.05
N GLN A 114 -4.08 -19.69 4.84
CA GLN A 114 -4.51 -20.44 3.66
C GLN A 114 -5.53 -19.65 2.84
N VAL A 115 -5.36 -19.74 1.51
CA VAL A 115 -6.32 -19.25 0.51
C VAL A 115 -7.20 -20.44 0.12
N LEU A 116 -8.47 -20.37 0.46
CA LEU A 116 -9.44 -21.44 0.27
C LEU A 116 -10.14 -21.35 -1.07
N ASP A 117 -10.44 -20.13 -1.52
CA ASP A 117 -11.05 -19.84 -2.81
C ASP A 117 -10.51 -18.51 -3.36
N PHE A 118 -10.39 -18.44 -4.67
CA PHE A 118 -9.91 -17.27 -5.39
C PHE A 118 -10.73 -17.11 -6.67
N ASN A 119 -11.54 -16.06 -6.73
CA ASN A 119 -12.39 -15.79 -7.87
C ASN A 119 -12.27 -14.32 -8.30
N VAL A 120 -12.05 -14.12 -9.59
CA VAL A 120 -11.94 -12.81 -10.22
C VAL A 120 -12.82 -12.79 -11.46
N SER A 121 -13.73 -11.84 -11.54
CA SER A 121 -14.60 -11.60 -12.68
C SER A 121 -14.50 -10.13 -13.13
N ARG A 122 -15.21 -9.80 -14.21
CA ARG A 122 -15.32 -8.40 -14.70
C ARG A 122 -16.17 -7.51 -13.78
N GLU A 123 -17.01 -8.12 -12.94
CA GLU A 123 -17.96 -7.44 -12.06
C GLU A 123 -17.39 -7.25 -10.65
N GLY A 124 -16.37 -8.02 -10.28
CA GLY A 124 -15.71 -7.96 -8.99
C GLY A 124 -14.82 -9.18 -8.74
N GLY A 125 -14.20 -9.23 -7.57
CA GLY A 125 -13.36 -10.33 -7.14
C GLY A 125 -13.59 -10.62 -5.67
N HIS A 126 -13.23 -11.81 -5.23
CA HIS A 126 -13.10 -12.11 -3.81
C HIS A 126 -12.10 -13.23 -3.59
N VAL A 127 -11.39 -13.15 -2.46
CA VAL A 127 -10.59 -14.24 -1.91
C VAL A 127 -11.22 -14.71 -0.60
N VAL A 128 -11.45 -16.02 -0.48
CA VAL A 128 -11.86 -16.64 0.79
C VAL A 128 -10.61 -17.14 1.50
N THR A 129 -10.40 -16.67 2.73
CA THR A 129 -9.19 -16.94 3.52
C THR A 129 -9.54 -17.40 4.92
N ASP A 130 -8.63 -18.10 5.58
CA ASP A 130 -8.75 -18.50 6.99
C ASP A 130 -8.21 -17.43 7.96
N LYS A 131 -7.59 -16.37 7.43
CA LYS A 131 -6.87 -15.35 8.17
C LYS A 131 -7.10 -13.97 7.57
N ILE A 132 -7.36 -13.01 8.44
CA ILE A 132 -7.44 -11.59 8.10
C ILE A 132 -6.84 -10.75 9.23
N ASN A 133 -6.09 -9.71 8.87
CA ASN A 133 -5.61 -8.68 9.78
C ASN A 133 -5.50 -7.35 9.01
N THR A 134 -5.11 -6.26 9.67
CA THR A 134 -4.99 -4.94 9.05
C THR A 134 -4.05 -4.96 7.83
N TRP A 135 -2.89 -5.62 7.96
CA TRP A 135 -1.89 -5.65 6.90
C TRP A 135 -2.37 -6.40 5.68
N ILE A 136 -3.08 -7.53 5.87
CA ILE A 136 -3.72 -8.27 4.78
C ILE A 136 -4.81 -7.40 4.15
N ALA A 137 -5.75 -6.88 4.95
CA ALA A 137 -6.88 -6.09 4.47
C ALA A 137 -6.44 -4.85 3.66
N LEU A 138 -5.35 -4.20 4.07
CA LEU A 138 -4.86 -3.00 3.40
C LEU A 138 -3.77 -3.28 2.34
N ALA A 139 -3.28 -4.51 2.21
CA ALA A 139 -2.18 -4.86 1.31
C ALA A 139 -2.39 -4.36 -0.13
N PRO A 140 -3.57 -4.54 -0.76
CA PRO A 140 -3.80 -4.08 -2.13
C PRO A 140 -3.67 -2.57 -2.35
N TYR A 141 -3.82 -1.79 -1.28
CA TYR A 141 -3.81 -0.32 -1.33
C TYR A 141 -2.41 0.27 -1.18
N PHE A 142 -1.41 -0.53 -0.77
CA PHE A 142 -0.03 -0.06 -0.63
C PHE A 142 1.03 -0.96 -1.26
N ILE A 143 0.68 -2.16 -1.71
CA ILE A 143 1.57 -3.02 -2.50
C ILE A 143 1.23 -2.80 -3.98
N PRO A 144 2.06 -2.08 -4.75
CA PRO A 144 1.90 -1.96 -6.19
C PRO A 144 2.33 -3.27 -6.87
N ILE A 145 1.48 -4.30 -6.80
CA ILE A 145 1.84 -5.68 -7.20
C ILE A 145 2.41 -5.77 -8.61
N TYR A 146 1.91 -4.97 -9.55
CA TYR A 146 2.43 -4.93 -10.91
C TYR A 146 3.83 -4.33 -11.00
N SER A 147 4.15 -3.30 -10.21
CA SER A 147 5.52 -2.78 -10.12
C SER A 147 6.45 -3.82 -9.49
N VAL A 148 5.98 -4.54 -8.47
CA VAL A 148 6.75 -5.65 -7.85
C VAL A 148 7.04 -6.74 -8.88
N ILE A 149 6.05 -7.15 -9.67
CA ILE A 149 6.22 -8.13 -10.75
C ILE A 149 7.23 -7.63 -11.79
N VAL A 150 7.13 -6.36 -12.23
CA VAL A 150 8.08 -5.76 -13.17
C VAL A 150 9.52 -5.81 -12.63
N ILE A 151 9.74 -5.44 -11.36
CA ILE A 151 11.06 -5.49 -10.71
C ILE A 151 11.55 -6.93 -10.62
N ALA A 152 10.70 -7.87 -10.20
CA ALA A 152 11.07 -9.27 -10.04
C ALA A 152 11.45 -9.91 -11.39
N LEU A 153 10.69 -9.64 -12.45
CA LEU A 153 10.99 -10.13 -13.80
C LEU A 153 12.29 -9.53 -14.34
N TYR A 154 12.49 -8.21 -14.20
CA TYR A 154 13.74 -7.56 -14.61
C TYR A 154 14.95 -8.09 -13.82
N GLY A 155 14.81 -8.22 -12.50
CA GLY A 155 15.88 -8.74 -11.64
C GLY A 155 16.23 -10.19 -11.95
N LEU A 156 15.23 -11.06 -12.11
CA LEU A 156 15.45 -12.46 -12.47
C LEU A 156 16.06 -12.59 -13.88
N GLY A 157 15.57 -11.82 -14.85
CA GLY A 157 16.13 -11.79 -16.20
C GLY A 157 17.58 -11.32 -16.22
N SER A 158 17.94 -10.36 -15.37
CA SER A 158 19.31 -9.82 -15.24
C SER A 158 20.31 -10.85 -14.70
N VAL A 159 19.85 -11.96 -14.10
CA VAL A 159 20.71 -13.09 -13.70
C VAL A 159 21.19 -13.88 -14.92
N PHE A 160 20.39 -13.91 -15.99
CA PHE A 160 20.65 -14.73 -17.18
C PHE A 160 21.11 -13.92 -18.39
N TYR A 161 20.76 -12.63 -18.45
CA TYR A 161 20.99 -11.75 -19.59
C TYR A 161 21.47 -10.38 -19.14
N ASP A 162 22.24 -9.70 -19.99
CA ASP A 162 22.53 -8.27 -19.79
C ASP A 162 21.30 -7.44 -20.17
N LEU A 163 20.58 -6.97 -19.15
CA LEU A 163 19.39 -6.13 -19.31
C LEU A 163 19.67 -4.64 -19.12
N GLU A 164 20.93 -4.23 -18.98
CA GLU A 164 21.31 -2.82 -18.89
C GLU A 164 20.69 -1.98 -20.03
N PRO A 165 20.74 -2.41 -21.31
CA PRO A 165 20.15 -1.64 -22.41
C PRO A 165 18.64 -1.42 -22.30
N TYR A 166 17.95 -2.26 -21.51
CA TYR A 166 16.50 -2.19 -21.27
C TYR A 166 16.13 -1.43 -19.99
N ARG A 167 17.10 -0.82 -19.30
CA ARG A 167 16.86 0.02 -18.12
C ARG A 167 15.85 1.17 -18.38
N PRO A 168 15.86 1.85 -19.54
CA PRO A 168 14.81 2.82 -19.87
C PRO A 168 13.40 2.20 -19.87
N LEU A 169 13.25 1.01 -20.45
CA LEU A 169 11.97 0.30 -20.49
C LEU A 169 11.50 -0.08 -19.09
N LEU A 170 12.42 -0.50 -18.21
CA LEU A 170 12.11 -0.74 -16.80
C LEU A 170 11.48 0.50 -16.16
N TYR A 171 12.08 1.68 -16.32
CA TYR A 171 11.53 2.91 -15.73
C TYR A 171 10.17 3.31 -16.32
N VAL A 172 9.96 3.15 -17.63
CA VAL A 172 8.63 3.34 -18.25
C VAL A 172 7.60 2.39 -17.63
N LEU A 173 7.92 1.10 -17.50
CA LEU A 173 7.00 0.12 -16.92
C LEU A 173 6.73 0.41 -15.43
N LEU A 174 7.74 0.84 -14.68
CA LEU A 174 7.58 1.26 -13.29
C LEU A 174 6.67 2.49 -13.17
N GLY A 175 6.89 3.52 -13.99
CA GLY A 175 6.03 4.71 -14.04
C GLY A 175 4.59 4.34 -14.35
N PHE A 176 4.39 3.51 -15.38
CA PHE A 176 3.07 3.05 -15.79
C PHE A 176 2.38 2.26 -14.68
N THR A 177 3.04 1.23 -14.13
CA THR A 177 2.43 0.32 -13.14
C THR A 177 2.26 0.96 -11.76
N TRP A 178 3.15 1.86 -11.37
CA TRP A 178 3.03 2.58 -10.11
C TRP A 178 1.89 3.61 -10.18
N THR A 179 1.78 4.36 -11.28
CA THR A 179 0.66 5.29 -11.47
C THR A 179 -0.67 4.55 -11.67
N PHE A 180 -0.65 3.35 -12.26
CA PHE A 180 -1.78 2.42 -12.25
C PHE A 180 -2.25 2.13 -10.83
N HIS A 181 -1.34 1.71 -9.95
CA HIS A 181 -1.66 1.44 -8.56
C HIS A 181 -2.20 2.68 -7.84
N ALA A 182 -1.54 3.83 -7.99
CA ALA A 182 -1.92 5.06 -7.31
C ALA A 182 -3.31 5.57 -7.74
N THR A 183 -3.57 5.66 -9.05
CA THR A 183 -4.86 6.16 -9.57
C THR A 183 -6.02 5.25 -9.18
N PHE A 184 -5.86 3.93 -9.26
CA PHE A 184 -6.92 3.02 -8.83
C PHE A 184 -7.13 3.07 -7.32
N THR A 185 -6.07 3.05 -6.51
CA THR A 185 -6.16 3.21 -5.04
C THR A 185 -6.96 4.45 -4.68
N LEU A 186 -6.58 5.61 -5.24
CA LEU A 186 -7.29 6.88 -5.02
C LEU A 186 -8.75 6.83 -5.48
N SER A 187 -9.03 6.20 -6.62
CA SER A 187 -10.40 6.11 -7.16
C SER A 187 -11.32 5.14 -6.40
N MET A 188 -10.74 4.18 -5.66
CA MET A 188 -11.49 3.13 -4.96
C MET A 188 -11.73 3.48 -3.48
N ILE A 189 -10.90 4.33 -2.88
CA ILE A 189 -11.08 4.84 -1.51
C ILE A 189 -12.50 5.42 -1.29
N PRO A 190 -13.05 6.30 -2.16
CA PRO A 190 -14.38 6.87 -1.95
C PRO A 190 -15.54 5.87 -2.13
N LYS A 191 -15.29 4.68 -2.69
CA LYS A 191 -16.33 3.68 -3.01
C LYS A 191 -16.72 2.79 -1.84
N GLY A 192 -16.23 3.06 -0.62
CA GLY A 192 -16.69 2.37 0.59
C GLY A 192 -16.26 0.91 0.68
N GLN A 193 -15.05 0.57 0.24
CA GLN A 193 -14.51 -0.79 0.32
C GLN A 193 -14.50 -1.31 1.77
N THR A 194 -14.93 -2.56 1.96
CA THR A 194 -14.99 -3.22 3.27
C THR A 194 -13.62 -3.38 3.92
N ASP A 195 -12.57 -3.48 3.10
CA ASP A 195 -11.17 -3.51 3.52
C ASP A 195 -10.79 -2.30 4.40
N LEU A 196 -11.19 -1.08 4.00
CA LEU A 196 -10.88 0.14 4.76
C LEU A 196 -11.62 0.18 6.10
N ALA A 197 -12.85 -0.36 6.11
CA ALA A 197 -13.69 -0.40 7.30
C ALA A 197 -13.15 -1.38 8.37
N TYR A 198 -12.36 -2.38 7.99
CA TYR A 198 -11.71 -3.32 8.93
C TYR A 198 -10.85 -2.59 9.99
N GLY A 199 -10.16 -1.54 9.57
CA GLY A 199 -9.35 -0.69 10.45
C GLY A 199 -10.10 0.49 11.07
N GLY A 200 -11.22 0.88 10.46
CA GLY A 200 -11.76 2.24 10.53
C GLY A 200 -11.04 3.15 9.52
N HIS A 201 -11.82 3.95 8.78
CA HIS A 201 -11.33 4.72 7.63
C HIS A 201 -10.13 5.61 7.97
N PHE A 202 -10.19 6.36 9.08
CA PHE A 202 -9.11 7.28 9.47
C PHE A 202 -7.76 6.57 9.62
N PHE A 203 -7.71 5.49 10.41
CA PHE A 203 -6.50 4.70 10.59
C PHE A 203 -6.04 4.04 9.29
N SER A 204 -6.96 3.45 8.53
CA SER A 204 -6.64 2.79 7.26
C SER A 204 -6.03 3.76 6.25
N LEU A 205 -6.56 4.99 6.14
CA LEU A 205 -6.04 6.01 5.23
C LEU A 205 -4.63 6.46 5.61
N LEU A 206 -4.33 6.60 6.90
CA LEU A 206 -2.98 6.94 7.36
C LEU A 206 -1.97 5.83 7.07
N VAL A 207 -2.35 4.56 7.26
CA VAL A 207 -1.49 3.42 6.89
C VAL A 207 -1.26 3.39 5.38
N ILE A 208 -2.31 3.52 4.57
CA ILE A 208 -2.21 3.55 3.10
C ILE A 208 -1.28 4.69 2.65
N TYR A 209 -1.48 5.89 3.19
CA TYR A 209 -0.65 7.05 2.89
C TYR A 209 0.82 6.79 3.25
N LEU A 210 1.09 6.38 4.48
CA LEU A 210 2.44 6.17 4.99
C LEU A 210 3.18 5.10 4.17
N MET A 211 2.52 3.98 3.88
CA MET A 211 3.14 2.88 3.13
C MET A 211 3.41 3.28 1.66
N ASN A 212 2.48 3.97 0.99
CA ASN A 212 2.73 4.46 -0.36
C ASN A 212 3.85 5.51 -0.41
N LEU A 213 3.92 6.38 0.60
CA LEU A 213 4.99 7.36 0.70
C LEU A 213 6.36 6.70 0.96
N LEU A 214 6.40 5.60 1.72
CA LEU A 214 7.61 4.79 1.88
C LEU A 214 8.04 4.16 0.56
N VAL A 215 7.10 3.59 -0.21
CA VAL A 215 7.39 3.04 -1.55
C VAL A 215 7.93 4.12 -2.47
N LEU A 216 7.29 5.29 -2.53
CA LEU A 216 7.78 6.43 -3.31
C LEU A 216 9.15 6.92 -2.87
N SER A 217 9.38 7.03 -1.56
CA SER A 217 10.68 7.42 -1.01
C SER A 217 11.74 6.41 -1.41
N PHE A 218 11.46 5.12 -1.33
CA PHE A 218 12.38 4.06 -1.75
C PHE A 218 12.69 4.16 -3.25
N MET A 219 11.68 4.34 -4.11
CA MET A 219 11.89 4.51 -5.55
C MET A 219 12.72 5.76 -5.87
N LEU A 220 12.45 6.88 -5.21
CA LEU A 220 13.25 8.10 -5.35
C LEU A 220 14.71 7.84 -4.96
N LEU A 221 14.95 7.21 -3.81
CA LEU A 221 16.31 6.94 -3.32
C LEU A 221 17.10 6.00 -4.22
N LEU A 222 16.44 5.04 -4.88
CA LEU A 222 17.06 4.17 -5.88
C LEU A 222 17.37 4.90 -7.19
N ALA A 223 16.53 5.87 -7.58
CA ALA A 223 16.73 6.68 -8.78
C ALA A 223 17.76 7.80 -8.59
N LEU A 224 18.13 8.12 -7.35
CA LEU A 224 19.11 9.17 -7.07
C LEU A 224 20.52 8.73 -7.52
N PRO A 225 21.21 9.52 -8.37
CA PRO A 225 22.55 9.20 -8.86
C PRO A 225 23.66 9.33 -7.81
N GLN A 226 23.36 9.81 -6.60
CA GLN A 226 24.37 10.16 -5.60
C GLN A 226 24.67 9.05 -4.59
N GLN A 227 25.96 8.87 -4.33
CA GLN A 227 26.44 8.13 -3.16
C GLN A 227 25.90 8.78 -1.87
N GLY A 228 25.29 7.95 -1.01
CA GLY A 228 24.80 8.38 0.31
C GLY A 228 23.38 8.95 0.36
N GLY A 229 22.56 8.82 -0.69
CA GLY A 229 21.15 9.24 -0.68
C GLY A 229 20.37 8.70 0.53
N PHE A 230 20.48 7.41 0.83
CA PHE A 230 19.90 6.78 2.01
C PHE A 230 20.39 7.40 3.33
N ARG A 231 21.68 7.73 3.45
CA ARG A 231 22.25 8.36 4.66
C ARG A 231 21.72 9.77 4.85
N LYS A 232 21.64 10.56 3.77
CA LYS A 232 21.05 11.92 3.80
C LYS A 232 19.58 11.87 4.17
N PHE A 233 18.82 10.93 3.60
CA PHE A 233 17.41 10.73 3.91
C PHE A 233 17.19 10.32 5.37
N ALA A 234 18.00 9.40 5.90
CA ALA A 234 17.95 9.02 7.32
C ALA A 234 18.26 10.22 8.22
N ARG A 235 19.23 11.06 7.85
CA ARG A 235 19.52 12.31 8.57
C ARG A 235 18.33 13.27 8.55
N ASP A 236 17.65 13.43 7.43
CA ASP A 236 16.47 14.29 7.36
C ASP A 236 15.34 13.78 8.24
N ILE A 237 15.09 12.47 8.26
CA ILE A 237 14.12 11.86 9.18
C ILE A 237 14.46 12.24 10.62
N LEU A 238 15.73 12.13 11.03
CA LEU A 238 16.15 12.50 12.38
C LEU A 238 15.98 14.00 12.67
N LEU A 239 16.33 14.86 11.71
CA LEU A 239 16.16 16.31 11.84
C LEU A 239 14.69 16.70 11.99
N PHE A 240 13.83 16.23 11.09
CA PHE A 240 12.40 16.52 11.16
C PHE A 240 11.72 15.87 12.38
N SER A 241 12.25 14.74 12.88
CA SER A 241 11.79 14.15 14.14
C SER A 241 12.14 15.05 15.33
N ALA A 242 13.36 15.62 15.36
CA ALA A 242 13.78 16.54 16.40
C ALA A 242 12.97 17.84 16.36
N ASP A 243 12.80 18.42 15.18
CA ASP A 243 12.00 19.64 14.98
C ASP A 243 10.55 19.43 15.41
N PHE A 244 9.95 18.29 15.04
CA PHE A 244 8.62 17.92 15.48
C PHE A 244 8.53 17.80 17.00
N ALA A 245 9.51 17.14 17.65
CA ALA A 245 9.52 16.97 19.10
C ALA A 245 9.61 18.32 19.84
N VAL A 246 10.44 19.24 19.35
CA VAL A 246 10.55 20.61 19.90
C VAL A 246 9.24 21.37 19.72
N GLY A 247 8.63 21.31 18.54
CA GLY A 247 7.34 21.94 18.27
C GLY A 247 6.21 21.37 19.14
N ALA A 248 6.15 20.05 19.29
CA ALA A 248 5.17 19.38 20.15
C ALA A 248 5.31 19.78 21.62
N LYS A 249 6.56 19.86 22.13
CA LYS A 249 6.84 20.36 23.48
C LYS A 249 6.35 21.81 23.64
N HIS A 250 6.62 22.67 22.65
CA HIS A 250 6.20 24.07 22.72
C HIS A 250 4.67 24.21 22.79
N VAL A 251 3.94 23.46 21.96
CA VAL A 251 2.46 23.43 22.00
C VAL A 251 1.96 22.90 23.35
N PHE A 252 2.57 21.84 23.88
CA PHE A 252 2.24 21.32 25.19
C PHE A 252 2.43 22.38 26.29
N ASP A 253 3.59 23.06 26.31
CA ASP A 253 3.88 24.12 27.28
C ASP A 253 2.85 25.27 27.20
N LEU A 254 2.40 25.63 25.99
CA LEU A 254 1.34 26.63 25.79
C LEU A 254 -0.01 26.17 26.34
N LEU A 255 -0.37 24.90 26.13
CA LEU A 255 -1.63 24.33 26.63
C LEU A 255 -1.65 24.25 28.16
N VAL A 256 -0.53 23.85 28.78
CA VAL A 256 -0.36 23.81 30.23
C VAL A 256 -0.54 25.22 30.82
N ARG A 257 0.14 26.22 30.26
CA ARG A 257 0.00 27.62 30.67
C ARG A 257 -1.42 28.14 30.51
N ALA A 258 -2.08 27.84 29.38
CA ALA A 258 -3.46 28.25 29.13
C ALA A 258 -4.46 27.59 30.10
N ALA A 259 -4.14 26.39 30.60
CA ALA A 259 -4.93 25.69 31.61
C ALA A 259 -4.65 26.17 33.06
N GLY A 260 -3.75 27.13 33.24
CA GLY A 260 -3.43 27.71 34.56
C GLY A 260 -2.48 26.86 35.41
N TYR A 261 -1.75 25.93 34.78
CA TYR A 261 -0.68 25.14 35.41
C TYR A 261 0.71 25.66 35.04
#